data_AF-F2JRG6-F1
#
_entry.id   AF-F2JRG6-F1
#
_cell.length_a   1.000
_cell.length_b   1.000
_cell.length_c   1.000
_cell.angle_alpha   90.00
_cell.angle_beta   90.00
_cell.angle_gamma   90.00
#
_symmetry.space_group_name_H-M   'P 1'
#
loop_
_entity.id
_entity.type
_entity.pdbx_description
1 polymer ?
#
loop_
_entity_poly.entity_id
_entity_poly.type
_entity_poly.pdbx_seq_one_letter_code
_entity_poly.pdbx_strand_id
1 'polypeptide(L)'
;MNGDLVIFICIGICIAILVWILFGKQIFNIIINGVAGFIIIYCINGLLPAYAIGINLLTMGVASLLGIPGIITLYIISMMI
;
A
#
# COMPACT_ATOMS: atom_id res chain seq x y z
N MET A 1 -22.36 31.90 -24.15
CA MET A 1 -21.64 30.68 -24.55
C MET A 1 -20.17 30.62 -24.08
N ASN A 2 -19.53 31.72 -23.64
CA ASN A 2 -18.13 31.67 -23.15
C ASN A 2 -17.99 31.49 -21.62
N GLY A 3 -19.01 31.82 -20.82
CA GLY A 3 -18.94 31.68 -19.36
C GLY A 3 -18.96 30.22 -18.87
N ASP A 4 -19.77 29.37 -19.52
CA ASP A 4 -19.93 27.96 -19.13
C ASP A 4 -18.66 27.14 -19.38
N LEU A 5 -17.90 27.47 -20.43
CA LEU A 5 -16.61 26.85 -20.73
C LEU A 5 -15.55 27.15 -19.68
N VAL A 6 -15.51 28.39 -19.16
CA VAL A 6 -14.55 28.79 -18.11
C VAL A 6 -14.86 28.07 -16.80
N ILE A 7 -16.15 27.91 -16.47
CA ILE A 7 -16.60 27.18 -15.27
C ILE A 7 -16.21 25.69 -15.39
N PHE A 8 -16.41 25.08 -16.55
CA PHE A 8 -16.02 23.68 -16.79
C PHE A 8 -14.51 23.44 -16.64
N ILE A 9 -13.68 24.37 -17.12
CA ILE A 9 -12.22 24.28 -17.02
C ILE A 9 -11.78 24.41 -15.55
N CYS A 10 -12.34 25.36 -14.80
CA CYS A 10 -12.04 25.51 -13.37
C CYS A 10 -12.44 24.28 -12.56
N ILE A 11 -13.60 23.69 -12.83
CA ILE A 11 -14.04 22.46 -12.16
C ILE A 11 -13.10 21.29 -12.50
N GLY A 12 -12.71 21.15 -13.77
CA GLY A 12 -11.76 20.12 -14.21
C GLY A 12 -10.40 20.22 -13.51
N ILE A 13 -9.85 21.42 -13.38
CA ILE A 13 -8.56 21.66 -12.69
C ILE A 13 -8.68 21.35 -11.20
N CYS A 14 -9.78 21.76 -10.54
CA CYS A 14 -10.01 21.45 -9.14
C CYS A 14 -10.09 19.94 -8.90
N ILE A 15 -10.79 19.19 -9.75
CA ILE A 15 -10.88 17.72 -9.64
C ILE A 15 -9.51 17.07 -9.87
N ALA A 16 -8.75 17.53 -10.86
CA ALA A 16 -7.41 17.00 -11.14
C ALA A 16 -6.46 17.18 -9.93
N ILE A 17 -6.48 18.34 -9.28
CA ILE A 17 -5.69 18.62 -8.08
C ILE A 17 -6.16 17.75 -6.91
N LEU A 18 -7.47 17.58 -6.73
CA LEU A 18 -8.03 16.76 -5.67
C LEU A 18 -7.64 15.28 -5.83
N VAL A 19 -7.72 14.75 -7.05
CA VAL A 19 -7.27 13.39 -7.37
C VAL A 19 -5.78 13.23 -7.15
N TRP A 20 -4.97 14.22 -7.53
CA TRP A 20 -3.52 14.20 -7.31
C TRP A 20 -3.16 14.18 -5.82
N ILE A 21 -3.84 14.97 -5.00
CA ILE A 21 -3.62 15.02 -3.55
C ILE A 21 -4.08 13.71 -2.88
N LEU A 22 -5.22 13.15 -3.31
CA LEU A 22 -5.77 11.92 -2.75
C LEU A 22 -4.86 10.72 -3.06
N PHE A 23 -4.46 10.57 -4.33
CA PHE A 23 -3.60 9.47 -4.76
C PHE A 23 -2.16 9.63 -4.29
N GLY A 24 -1.61 10.85 -4.25
CA GLY A 24 -0.26 11.09 -3.76
C GLY A 24 -0.07 10.67 -2.31
N LYS A 25 -1.04 10.98 -1.44
CA LYS A 25 -1.03 10.52 -0.04
C LYS A 25 -1.18 9.01 0.08
N GLN A 26 -2.04 8.39 -0.72
CA GLN A 26 -2.22 6.93 -0.69
C GLN A 26 -0.95 6.20 -1.14
N ILE A 27 -0.29 6.66 -2.20
CA ILE A 27 0.96 6.07 -2.69
C ILE A 27 2.06 6.17 -1.64
N PHE A 28 2.22 7.33 -1.00
CA PHE A 28 3.18 7.48 0.10
C PHE A 28 2.86 6.55 1.28
N ASN A 29 1.59 6.41 1.62
CA ASN A 29 1.16 5.53 2.72
C ASN A 29 1.40 4.04 2.39
N ILE A 30 1.19 3.63 1.13
CA ILE A 30 1.46 2.27 0.64
C ILE A 30 2.96 1.99 0.68
N ILE A 31 3.80 2.94 0.27
CA ILE A 31 5.26 2.77 0.31
C ILE A 31 5.75 2.65 1.75
N ILE A 32 5.31 3.54 2.65
CA ILE A 32 5.71 3.50 4.07
C ILE A 32 5.23 2.21 4.75
N ASN A 33 3.98 1.81 4.54
CA ASN A 33 3.45 0.55 5.07
C ASN A 33 4.14 -0.67 4.45
N GLY A 34 4.48 -0.61 3.17
CA GLY A 34 5.24 -1.66 2.49
C GLY A 34 6.63 -1.84 3.09
N VAL A 35 7.37 -0.74 3.30
CA VAL A 35 8.71 -0.77 3.93
C VAL A 35 8.64 -1.22 5.38
N ALA A 36 7.69 -0.70 6.16
CA ALA A 36 7.48 -1.13 7.55
C ALA A 36 7.11 -2.61 7.64
N GLY A 37 6.22 -3.08 6.76
CA GLY A 37 5.83 -4.48 6.68
C GLY A 37 6.99 -5.39 6.30
N PHE A 38 7.89 -4.92 5.43
CA PHE A 38 9.10 -5.65 5.06
C PHE A 38 10.05 -5.85 6.23
N ILE A 39 10.29 -4.79 7.01
CA ILE A 39 11.13 -4.83 8.20
C ILE A 39 10.55 -5.80 9.22
N ILE A 40 9.23 -5.79 9.42
CA ILE A 40 8.53 -6.70 10.33
C ILE A 40 8.69 -8.15 9.87
N ILE A 41 8.45 -8.45 8.59
CA ILE A 41 8.61 -9.81 8.05
C ILE A 41 10.06 -10.27 8.20
N TYR A 42 11.03 -9.41 7.94
CA TYR A 42 12.45 -9.73 8.09
C TYR A 42 12.83 -10.03 9.55
N CYS A 43 12.36 -9.21 10.50
CA CYS A 43 12.53 -9.45 11.93
C CYS A 43 11.91 -10.77 12.38
N ILE A 44 10.68 -11.06 11.96
CA ILE A 44 9.98 -12.29 12.37
C ILE A 44 10.64 -13.53 11.73
N ASN A 45 11.06 -13.46 10.46
CA ASN A 45 11.82 -14.54 9.82
C ASN A 45 13.14 -14.84 10.57
N GLY A 46 13.80 -13.83 11.13
CA GLY A 46 14.99 -13.99 11.96
C GLY A 46 14.71 -14.60 13.34
N LEU A 47 13.54 -14.31 13.93
CA LEU A 47 13.14 -14.83 15.24
C LEU A 47 12.56 -16.26 15.18
N LEU A 48 11.82 -16.56 14.10
CA LEU A 48 11.09 -17.80 13.88
C LEU A 48 11.41 -18.37 12.48
N PRO A 49 12.63 -18.91 12.27
CA PRO A 49 13.04 -19.44 10.97
C PRO A 49 12.21 -20.66 10.51
N ALA A 50 11.48 -21.31 11.42
CA ALA A 50 10.59 -22.42 11.11
C ALA A 50 9.36 -22.00 10.28
N TYR A 51 8.97 -20.72 10.32
CA TYR A 51 7.82 -20.17 9.59
C TYR A 51 8.26 -19.05 8.64
N ALA A 52 9.47 -19.16 8.09
CA ALA A 52 10.05 -18.11 7.28
C ALA A 52 9.27 -17.92 5.97
N ILE A 53 8.72 -16.73 5.78
CA ILE A 53 7.99 -16.37 4.57
C ILE A 53 8.98 -15.85 3.54
N GLY A 54 8.94 -16.40 2.32
CA GLY A 54 9.78 -15.95 1.22
C GLY A 54 9.59 -14.47 0.92
N ILE A 55 10.69 -13.72 0.88
CA ILE A 55 10.68 -12.28 0.61
C ILE A 55 10.53 -12.05 -0.90
N ASN A 56 9.30 -12.09 -1.38
CA ASN A 56 8.95 -11.95 -2.79
C ASN A 56 8.06 -10.73 -3.06
N LEU A 57 7.89 -10.40 -4.34
CA LEU A 57 7.02 -9.30 -4.79
C LEU A 57 5.57 -9.45 -4.30
N LEU A 58 5.12 -10.70 -4.13
CA LEU A 58 3.76 -11.02 -3.70
C LEU A 58 3.55 -10.74 -2.20
N THR A 59 4.49 -11.13 -1.35
CA THR A 59 4.50 -10.75 0.07
C THR A 59 4.64 -9.25 0.27
N MET A 60 5.43 -8.59 -0.58
CA MET A 60 5.57 -7.14 -0.59
C MET A 60 4.26 -6.45 -0.99
N GLY A 61 3.59 -6.99 -2.02
CA GLY A 61 2.28 -6.54 -2.47
C GLY A 61 1.26 -6.65 -1.35
N VAL A 62 1.12 -7.83 -0.74
CA VAL A 62 0.15 -8.08 0.34
C VAL A 62 0.45 -7.22 1.58
N ALA A 63 1.71 -7.09 1.99
CA ALA A 63 2.09 -6.24 3.11
C ALA A 63 1.89 -4.73 2.82
N SER A 64 2.08 -4.29 1.58
CA SER A 64 1.88 -2.88 1.19
C SER A 64 0.40 -2.52 1.02
N LEU A 65 -0.43 -3.45 0.54
CA LEU A 65 -1.86 -3.23 0.28
C LEU A 65 -2.73 -3.39 1.52
N LEU A 66 -2.48 -4.44 2.31
CA LEU A 66 -3.25 -4.76 3.51
C LEU A 66 -2.57 -4.27 4.79
N GLY A 67 -1.27 -3.99 4.78
CA GLY A 67 -0.54 -3.60 5.99
C GLY A 67 -0.40 -4.75 6.98
N ILE A 68 -0.52 -4.43 8.28
CA ILE A 68 -0.43 -5.36 9.41
C ILE A 68 -1.34 -6.60 9.26
N PRO A 69 -2.65 -6.50 8.94
CA PRO A 69 -3.49 -7.68 8.79
C PRO A 69 -3.05 -8.60 7.63
N GLY A 70 -2.45 -8.05 6.57
CA GLY A 70 -1.85 -8.83 5.48
C GLY A 70 -0.64 -9.64 5.94
N ILE A 71 0.19 -9.06 6.80
CA ILE A 71 1.35 -9.75 7.38
C ILE A 71 0.89 -10.90 8.30
N ILE A 72 -0.11 -10.65 9.14
CA ILE A 72 -0.65 -11.67 10.06
C ILE A 72 -1.22 -12.86 9.27
N THR A 73 -2.00 -12.60 8.23
CA THR A 73 -2.57 -13.67 7.39
C THR A 73 -1.50 -14.48 6.66
N LEU A 74 -0.45 -13.84 6.16
CA LEU A 74 0.69 -14.53 5.56
C LEU A 74 1.37 -15.50 6.55
N TYR A 75 1.56 -15.08 7.81
CA TYR A 75 2.13 -15.94 8.85
C TYR A 75 1.19 -17.08 9.27
N ILE A 76 -0.12 -16.82 9.40
CA ILE A 76 -1.11 -17.87 9.70
C ILE A 76 -1.09 -18.95 8.62
N ILE A 77 -1.09 -18.55 7.34
CA ILE A 77 -1.04 -19.49 6.22
C ILE A 77 0.27 -20.28 6.25
N SER A 78 1.39 -19.62 6.53
CA SER A 78 2.70 -20.29 6.66
C SER A 78 2.78 -21.26 7.85
N MET A 79 1.93 -21.13 8.87
CA MET A 79 1.84 -22.10 9.97
C MET A 79 0.90 -23.28 9.66
N MET A 80 0.05 -23.15 8.63
CA MET A 80 -0.93 -24.17 8.25
C MET A 80 -0.41 -25.14 7.17
N ILE A 81 0.68 -24.76 6.49
CA ILE A 81 1.39 -25.55 5.47
C ILE A 81 2.59 -26.22 6.12
#